data_AF-A0A139X4D6-F1
#
_entry.id   AF-A0A139X4D6-F1
#
_cell.length_a   1.000
_cell.length_b   1.000
_cell.length_c   1.000
_cell.angle_alpha   90.00
_cell.angle_beta   90.00
_cell.angle_gamma   90.00
#
_symmetry.space_group_name_H-M   'P 1'
#
loop_
_entity.id
_entity.type
_entity.pdbx_description
1 polymer ?
#
loop_
_entity_poly.entity_id
_entity_poly.type
_entity_poly.pdbx_seq_one_letter_code
_entity_poly.pdbx_strand_id
1 'polypeptide(L)'
;MNHPKVFADFHNADIQGRLRLNCIGTIEDLASQNFELQDGQLLTLYSEDLEVDGVVQYSTEENLWVAAIDWNAIKQLEDFAVQEKLLNL
;
A
#
# COMPACT_ATOMS: atom_id res chain seq x y z
N MET A 1 -10.44 8.78 -8.20
CA MET A 1 -9.19 9.44 -8.63
C MET A 1 -8.07 8.50 -8.21
N ASN A 2 -7.07 8.24 -9.06
CA ASN A 2 -5.96 7.37 -8.64
C ASN A 2 -5.06 8.16 -7.69
N HIS A 3 -4.92 7.66 -6.47
CA HIS A 3 -3.90 8.10 -5.53
C HIS A 3 -2.54 7.50 -5.94
N PRO A 4 -1.41 8.07 -5.49
CA PRO A 4 -0.12 7.41 -5.66
C PRO A 4 -0.19 6.00 -5.08
N LYS A 5 0.29 5.04 -5.85
CA LYS A 5 0.29 3.63 -5.47
C LYS A 5 1.67 3.30 -4.93
N VAL A 6 1.76 2.79 -3.71
CA VAL A 6 3.04 2.47 -3.06
C VAL A 6 3.00 1.11 -2.40
N PHE A 7 4.11 0.39 -2.47
CA PHE A 7 4.27 -0.90 -1.84
C PHE A 7 4.13 -0.76 -0.32
N ALA A 8 3.51 -1.75 0.31
CA ALA A 8 3.44 -1.89 1.76
C ALA A 8 3.42 -3.37 2.17
N ASP A 9 4.13 -3.68 3.24
CA ASP A 9 4.01 -4.98 3.92
C ASP A 9 2.85 -4.92 4.93
N PHE A 10 1.79 -5.68 4.68
CA PHE A 10 0.61 -5.75 5.54
C PHE A 10 0.88 -6.42 6.90
N HIS A 11 2.04 -7.07 7.09
CA HIS A 11 2.48 -7.54 8.41
C HIS A 11 3.30 -6.48 9.17
N ASN A 12 3.72 -5.41 8.50
CA ASN A 12 4.51 -4.33 9.09
C ASN A 12 3.63 -3.23 9.70
N ALA A 13 2.60 -3.64 10.43
CA ALA A 13 1.73 -2.72 11.17
C ALA A 13 2.36 -2.32 12.51
N ASP A 14 2.09 -1.10 12.95
CA ASP A 14 2.35 -0.66 14.31
C ASP A 14 1.30 -1.21 15.29
N ILE A 15 1.47 -0.90 16.59
CA ILE A 15 0.57 -1.36 17.64
C ILE A 15 -0.87 -0.83 17.51
N GLN A 16 -1.07 0.20 16.69
CA GLN A 16 -2.38 0.81 16.40
C GLN A 16 -2.99 0.25 15.11
N GLY A 17 -2.29 -0.67 14.42
CA GLY A 17 -2.73 -1.28 13.17
C GLY A 17 -2.49 -0.39 11.94
N ARG A 18 -1.58 0.58 12.01
CA ARG A 18 -1.19 1.43 10.86
C ARG A 18 0.03 0.84 10.18
N LEU A 19 0.06 0.82 8.85
CA LEU A 19 1.18 0.25 8.10
C LEU A 19 2.37 1.21 8.09
N ARG A 20 3.57 0.75 8.43
CA ARG A 20 4.80 1.57 8.38
C ARG A 20 5.26 1.75 6.92
N LEU A 21 5.50 2.99 6.52
CA LEU A 21 5.92 3.36 5.16
C LEU A 21 7.45 3.42 5.05
N ASN A 22 8.14 2.38 5.52
CA ASN A 22 9.60 2.31 5.60
C ASN A 22 10.21 1.12 4.84
N CYS A 23 9.40 0.35 4.10
CA CYS A 23 9.91 -0.72 3.26
C CYS A 23 10.70 -0.15 2.08
N ILE A 24 11.69 -0.92 1.58
CA ILE A 24 12.50 -0.52 0.42
C ILE A 24 11.59 -0.22 -0.79
N GLY A 25 10.64 -1.11 -1.09
CA GLY A 25 9.68 -0.89 -2.17
C GLY A 25 8.83 0.36 -1.99
N THR A 26 8.45 0.72 -0.76
CA THR A 26 7.74 1.98 -0.48
C THR A 26 8.59 3.18 -0.87
N ILE A 27 9.87 3.19 -0.49
CA ILE A 27 10.81 4.28 -0.79
C ILE A 27 11.05 4.38 -2.30
N GLU A 28 11.21 3.25 -2.99
CA GLU A 28 11.40 3.19 -4.44
C GLU A 28 10.18 3.74 -5.19
N ASP A 29 8.96 3.34 -4.78
CA ASP A 29 7.73 3.82 -5.40
C ASP A 29 7.53 5.33 -5.20
N LEU A 30 7.76 5.83 -3.98
CA LEU A 30 7.69 7.26 -3.67
C LEU A 30 8.70 8.06 -4.50
N ALA A 31 9.94 7.59 -4.59
CA ALA A 31 10.98 8.23 -5.37
C ALA A 31 10.67 8.24 -6.88
N SER A 32 10.17 7.12 -7.42
CA SER A 32 9.82 7.00 -8.84
C SER A 32 8.68 7.94 -9.25
N GLN A 33 7.78 8.24 -8.32
CA GLN A 33 6.64 9.14 -8.50
C GLN A 33 6.94 10.59 -8.10
N ASN A 34 8.15 10.87 -7.57
CA ASN A 34 8.52 12.16 -6.98
C ASN A 34 7.49 12.64 -5.94
N PHE A 35 7.04 11.72 -5.09
CA PHE A 35 5.99 11.97 -4.10
C PHE A 35 6.57 12.09 -2.69
N GLU A 36 6.31 13.22 -2.04
CA GLU A 36 6.68 13.46 -0.64
C GLU A 36 5.48 13.24 0.27
N LEU A 37 5.70 12.44 1.32
CA LEU A 37 4.68 12.13 2.33
C LEU A 37 4.36 13.36 3.20
N GLN A 38 3.07 13.59 3.40
CA GLN A 38 2.50 14.63 4.24
C GLN A 38 1.24 14.09 4.92
N ASP A 39 0.95 14.56 6.14
CA ASP A 39 -0.24 14.15 6.88
C ASP A 39 -1.54 14.38 6.09
N GLY A 40 -2.43 13.40 6.13
CA GLY A 40 -3.75 13.46 5.49
C GLY A 40 -3.76 13.14 4.00
N GLN A 41 -2.60 12.90 3.37
CA GLN A 41 -2.55 12.43 1.99
C GLN A 41 -3.14 11.02 1.87
N LEU A 42 -3.81 10.76 0.75
CA LEU A 42 -4.32 9.44 0.40
C LEU A 42 -3.31 8.70 -0.48
N LEU A 43 -3.11 7.42 -0.17
CA LEU A 43 -2.30 6.49 -0.94
C LEU A 43 -3.11 5.23 -1.23
N THR A 44 -2.79 4.55 -2.33
CA THR A 44 -3.19 3.16 -2.54
C THR A 44 -2.01 2.27 -2.17
N LEU A 45 -2.17 1.45 -1.15
CA LEU A 45 -1.14 0.58 -0.59
C LEU A 45 -1.30 -0.81 -1.19
N TYR A 46 -0.21 -1.41 -1.65
CA TYR A 46 -0.27 -2.73 -2.28
C TYR A 46 0.84 -3.68 -1.86
N SER A 47 0.55 -4.97 -1.92
CA SER A 47 1.52 -6.06 -1.89
C SER A 47 1.35 -6.92 -3.15
N GLU A 48 1.93 -8.13 -3.17
CA GLU A 48 1.82 -9.05 -4.30
C GLU A 48 0.36 -9.29 -4.73
N ASP A 49 -0.52 -9.52 -3.76
CA ASP A 49 -1.89 -9.96 -3.96
C ASP A 49 -2.93 -9.09 -3.23
N LEU A 50 -2.53 -8.05 -2.50
CA LEU A 50 -3.44 -7.20 -1.72
C LEU A 50 -3.37 -5.74 -2.14
N GLU A 51 -4.50 -5.04 -2.01
CA GLU A 51 -4.58 -3.60 -2.19
C GLU A 51 -5.58 -2.97 -1.20
N VAL A 52 -5.24 -1.80 -0.65
CA VAL A 52 -6.14 -1.01 0.19
C VAL A 52 -5.79 0.47 0.10
N ASP A 53 -6.79 1.35 0.25
CA ASP A 53 -6.52 2.78 0.40
C ASP A 53 -6.14 3.10 1.85
N GLY A 54 -5.22 4.05 2.02
CA GLY A 54 -4.73 4.49 3.32
C GLY A 54 -4.50 5.99 3.41
N VAL A 55 -4.59 6.52 4.64
CA VAL A 55 -4.31 7.92 4.96
C VAL A 55 -2.96 8.03 5.64
N VAL A 56 -2.06 8.82 5.04
CA VAL A 56 -0.72 9.09 5.58
C VAL A 56 -0.81 9.84 6.91
N GLN A 57 -0.02 9.39 7.87
CA GLN A 57 0.14 10.03 9.18
C GLN A 57 1.61 9.97 9.61
N TYR A 58 2.08 11.01 10.31
CA TYR A 58 3.37 10.92 11.00
C TYR A 58 3.20 10.28 12.38
N SER A 59 3.90 9.17 12.63
CA SER A 59 3.97 8.57 13.96
C SER A 59 5.09 9.23 14.75
N THR A 60 4.75 10.11 15.71
CA THR A 60 5.74 10.71 16.61
C THR A 60 6.35 9.70 17.57
N GLU A 61 5.64 8.60 17.88
CA GLU A 61 6.12 7.54 18.79
C GLU A 61 7.25 6.71 18.17
N GLU A 62 7.13 6.40 16.88
CA GLU A 62 8.13 5.62 16.15
C GLU A 62 9.04 6.47 15.25
N ASN A 63 8.77 7.78 15.17
CA ASN A 63 9.52 8.77 14.38
C ASN A 63 9.58 8.43 12.87
N LEU A 64 8.47 7.95 12.31
CA LEU A 64 8.34 7.53 10.91
C LEU A 64 6.93 7.75 10.36
N TRP A 65 6.81 7.75 9.03
CA TRP A 65 5.52 7.81 8.35
C TRP A 65 4.80 6.46 8.37
N VAL A 66 3.50 6.50 8.65
CA VAL A 66 2.60 5.36 8.63
C VAL A 66 1.38 5.67 7.76
N ALA A 67 0.61 4.65 7.41
CA ALA A 67 -0.70 4.81 6.79
C ALA A 67 -1.78 4.11 7.63
N ALA A 68 -2.82 4.85 7.98
CA ALA A 68 -4.03 4.30 8.58
C ALA A 68 -4.91 3.70 7.50
N ILE A 69 -5.32 2.44 7.67
CA ILE A 69 -6.14 1.68 6.72
C ILE A 69 -7.37 1.09 7.41
N ASP A 70 -8.41 0.75 6.62
CA ASP A 70 -9.46 -0.14 7.07
C ASP A 70 -9.13 -1.58 6.65
N TRP A 71 -8.82 -2.42 7.63
CA TRP A 71 -8.47 -3.83 7.41
C TRP A 71 -9.60 -4.65 6.78
N ASN A 72 -10.85 -4.21 6.91
CA ASN A 72 -12.00 -4.87 6.26
C ASN A 72 -12.17 -4.44 4.80
N ALA A 73 -11.48 -3.40 4.36
CA ALA A 73 -11.54 -2.86 3.00
C ALA A 73 -10.41 -3.39 2.09
N ILE A 74 -9.56 -4.29 2.59
CA ILE A 74 -8.49 -4.92 1.82
C ILE A 74 -9.10 -5.76 0.69
N LYS A 75 -8.63 -5.53 -0.53
CA LYS A 75 -9.02 -6.24 -1.73
C LYS A 75 -7.93 -7.24 -2.09
N GLN A 76 -8.31 -8.46 -2.47
CA GLN A 76 -7.40 -9.37 -3.16
C GLN A 76 -7.33 -8.96 -4.63
N LEU A 77 -6.12 -8.82 -5.15
CA LEU A 77 -5.83 -8.65 -6.56
C LEU A 77 -5.89 -10.04 -7.21
N GLU A 78 -6.90 -10.25 -8.07
CA GLU A 78 -6.98 -11.49 -8.84
C GLU A 78 -5.88 -11.51 -9.91
N ASP A 79 -5.06 -12.56 -9.87
CA ASP A 79 -4.04 -12.83 -10.87
C ASP A 79 -4.72 -13.36 -12.14
N PHE A 80 -5.01 -12.49 -13.11
CA PHE A 80 -5.63 -12.87 -14.40
C PHE A 80 -4.69 -13.67 -15.33
N ALA A 81 -3.81 -14.50 -14.78
CA ALA A 81 -2.85 -15.31 -15.54
C ALA A 81 -3.43 -16.63 -16.11
N VAL A 82 -4.74 -16.87 -16.03
CA VAL A 82 -5.36 -18.11 -16.58
C VAL A 82 -6.64 -17.82 -17.36
N GLN A 83 -6.52 -17.23 -18.55
CA GLN A 83 -7.63 -17.27 -19.51
C GLN A 83 -7.23 -17.53 -20.98
N GLU A 84 -5.95 -17.50 -21.33
CA GLU A 84 -5.52 -17.89 -22.69
C GLU A 84 -5.44 -19.40 -22.93
N LYS A 85 -5.50 -20.25 -21.89
CA LYS A 85 -5.34 -21.71 -22.05
C LYS A 85 -6.65 -22.49 -22.22
N LEU A 86 -7.82 -21.88 -22.00
CA LEU A 86 -9.12 -22.54 -22.09
C LEU A 86 -9.93 -22.21 -23.35
N LEU A 87 -9.45 -21.29 -24.20
CA LEU A 87 -10.11 -20.95 -25.47
C LEU A 87 -9.52 -21.68 -26.70
N ASN A 88 -8.54 -22.56 -26.50
CA ASN A 88 -7.89 -23.34 -27.57
C ASN A 88 -8.14 -24.86 -27.45
N LEU A 89 -9.27 -25.29 -26.86
CA LEU A 89 -9.72 -26.69 -26.89
C LEU A 89 -10.90 -26.86 -27.85
#